data_AF-A0A497R5R0-F1
#
_entry.id   AF-A0A497R5R0-F1
#
_cell.length_a   1.000
_cell.length_b   1.000
_cell.length_c   1.000
_cell.angle_alpha   90.00
_cell.angle_beta   90.00
_cell.angle_gamma   90.00
#
_symmetry.space_group_name_H-M   'P 1'
#
loop_
_entity.id
_entity.type
_entity.pdbx_description
1 polymer ?
#
loop_
_entity_poly.entity_id
_entity_poly.type
_entity_poly.pdbx_seq_one_letter_code
_entity_poly.pdbx_strand_id
1 'polypeptide(L)'
;FITAESLRSSVLKSLQLAEKLALSSIAFPALETGVAGFPVRECAKIMIETITSFSALTLQKVYLVLYNKQIYIAFQEELYKKKN
;
A
#
# COMPACT_ATOMS: atom_id res chain seq x y z
N PHE A 1 -6.43 11.52 14.44
CA PHE A 1 -5.38 11.90 13.46
C PHE A 1 -4.85 10.62 12.83
N ILE A 2 -4.60 10.62 11.52
CA ILE A 2 -3.98 9.47 10.86
C ILE A 2 -2.56 9.31 11.38
N THR A 3 -2.18 8.09 11.73
CA THR A 3 -0.81 7.73 12.14
C THR A 3 -0.22 6.69 11.20
N ALA A 4 1.10 6.63 11.14
CA ALA A 4 1.83 5.58 10.42
C ALA A 4 1.39 4.17 10.83
N GLU A 5 1.07 3.98 12.11
CA GLU A 5 0.57 2.71 12.64
C GLU A 5 -0.84 2.39 12.15
N SER A 6 -1.75 3.37 12.16
CA SER A 6 -3.10 3.17 11.62
C SER A 6 -3.07 2.84 10.13
N LEU A 7 -2.22 3.50 9.34
CA LEU A 7 -2.05 3.22 7.91
C LEU A 7 -1.54 1.79 7.68
N ARG A 8 -0.49 1.39 8.40
CA ARG A 8 0.06 0.02 8.34
C ARG A 8 -0.98 -1.02 8.71
N SER A 9 -1.75 -0.78 9.77
CA SER A 9 -2.82 -1.67 10.22
C SER A 9 -3.90 -1.82 9.15
N SER A 10 -4.33 -0.73 8.52
CA SER A 10 -5.35 -0.75 7.45
C SER A 10 -4.90 -1.55 6.23
N VAL A 11 -3.67 -1.35 5.77
CA VAL A 11 -3.10 -2.11 4.64
C VAL A 11 -3.01 -3.60 4.99
N LEU A 12 -2.44 -3.94 6.15
CA LEU A 12 -2.26 -5.33 6.59
C LEU A 12 -3.60 -6.06 6.74
N LYS A 13 -4.59 -5.45 7.38
CA LYS A 13 -5.92 -6.05 7.55
C LYS A 13 -6.63 -6.27 6.23
N SER A 14 -6.43 -5.37 5.26
CA SER A 14 -7.00 -5.51 3.91
C SER A 14 -6.37 -6.68 3.17
N LEU A 15 -5.05 -6.86 3.26
CA LEU A 15 -4.33 -8.01 2.69
C LEU A 15 -4.77 -9.33 3.34
N GLN A 16 -4.86 -9.36 4.67
CA GLN A 16 -5.36 -10.53 5.42
C GLN A 16 -6.78 -10.90 5.04
N LEU A 17 -7.66 -9.90 4.84
CA LEU A 17 -9.03 -10.15 4.41
C LEU A 17 -9.09 -10.71 2.99
N ALA A 18 -8.31 -10.17 2.06
CA ALA A 18 -8.24 -10.68 0.69
C ALA A 18 -7.74 -12.14 0.65
N GLU A 19 -6.71 -12.46 1.44
CA GLU A 19 -6.20 -13.83 1.58
C GLU A 19 -7.25 -14.77 2.20
N LYS A 20 -7.93 -14.33 3.26
CA LYS A 20 -9.02 -15.09 3.89
C LYS A 20 -10.16 -15.41 2.92
N LEU A 21 -10.43 -14.49 1.99
CA LEU A 21 -11.46 -14.64 0.96
C LEU A 21 -10.94 -15.37 -0.30
N ALA A 22 -9.71 -15.90 -0.27
CA ALA A 22 -9.06 -16.59 -1.39
C ALA A 22 -9.03 -15.78 -2.69
N LEU A 23 -8.88 -14.45 -2.58
CA LEU A 23 -8.83 -13.57 -3.75
C LEU A 23 -7.46 -13.63 -4.42
N SER A 24 -7.42 -13.66 -5.75
CA SER A 24 -6.17 -13.64 -6.51
C SER A 24 -5.55 -12.25 -6.62
N SER A 25 -6.32 -11.18 -6.40
CA SER A 25 -5.82 -9.80 -6.47
C SER A 25 -6.59 -8.80 -5.62
N ILE A 26 -5.92 -7.69 -5.27
CA ILE A 26 -6.47 -6.52 -4.58
C ILE A 26 -5.87 -5.23 -5.16
N ALA A 27 -6.63 -4.13 -5.14
CA ALA A 27 -6.16 -2.81 -5.53
C ALA A 27 -6.29 -1.80 -4.38
N PHE A 28 -5.26 -0.97 -4.18
CA PHE A 28 -5.25 0.11 -3.21
C PHE A 28 -5.06 1.46 -3.89
N PRO A 29 -5.77 2.52 -3.46
CA PRO A 29 -5.37 3.89 -3.74
C PRO A 29 -4.21 4.32 -2.82
N ALA A 30 -3.69 5.53 -3.00
CA ALA A 30 -2.80 6.14 -2.00
C ALA A 30 -3.60 6.51 -0.74
N LEU A 31 -3.62 5.61 0.24
CA LEU A 31 -4.43 5.76 1.45
C LEU A 31 -3.99 6.97 2.27
N GLU A 32 -4.98 7.70 2.79
CA GLU A 32 -4.80 8.82 3.73
C GLU A 32 -4.02 10.05 3.22
N THR A 33 -3.67 10.10 1.93
CA THR A 33 -2.86 11.20 1.33
C THR A 33 -3.68 12.37 0.77
N GLY A 34 -5.01 12.25 0.74
CA GLY A 34 -5.92 13.29 0.24
C GLY A 34 -6.28 14.32 1.30
N VAL A 35 -7.58 14.48 1.59
CA VAL A 35 -8.09 15.41 2.61
C VAL A 35 -7.45 15.20 3.99
N ALA A 36 -7.04 13.97 4.29
CA ALA A 36 -6.39 13.62 5.55
C ALA A 36 -4.93 14.11 5.68
N GLY A 37 -4.29 14.54 4.59
CA GLY A 37 -3.00 15.24 4.61
C GLY A 37 -1.78 14.41 5.03
N PHE A 38 -1.86 13.07 5.04
CA PHE A 38 -0.71 12.24 5.39
C PHE A 38 0.40 12.38 4.33
N PRO A 39 1.69 12.51 4.73
CA PRO A 39 2.77 12.74 3.77
C PRO A 39 2.87 11.62 2.73
N VAL A 40 2.82 11.98 1.45
CA VAL A 40 2.78 11.02 0.32
C VAL A 40 3.98 10.07 0.32
N ARG A 41 5.19 10.58 0.58
CA ARG A 41 6.41 9.75 0.61
C ARG A 41 6.38 8.74 1.76
N GLU A 42 5.89 9.16 2.92
CA GLU A 42 5.77 8.27 4.08
C GLU A 42 4.68 7.22 3.85
N CYS A 43 3.56 7.62 3.24
CA CYS A 43 2.50 6.70 2.81
C CYS A 43 3.06 5.62 1.87
N ALA A 44 3.74 6.05 0.80
CA ALA A 44 4.35 5.16 -0.19
C ALA A 44 5.27 4.13 0.47
N LYS A 45 6.17 4.60 1.34
CA LYS A 45 7.09 3.74 2.09
C LYS A 45 6.33 2.70 2.93
N ILE A 46 5.40 3.15 3.78
CA ILE A 46 4.65 2.26 4.68
C ILE A 46 3.83 1.24 3.90
N MET A 47 3.12 1.67 2.86
CA MET A 47 2.30 0.78 2.03
C MET A 47 3.17 -0.28 1.34
N ILE A 48 4.26 0.12 0.70
CA ILE A 48 5.14 -0.81 -0.04
C ILE A 48 5.83 -1.77 0.92
N GLU A 49 6.35 -1.31 2.05
CA GLU A 49 6.93 -2.19 3.08
C GLU A 49 5.90 -3.22 3.55
N THR A 50 4.69 -2.77 3.89
CA THR A 50 3.63 -3.66 4.41
C THR A 50 3.20 -4.69 3.37
N ILE A 51 3.01 -4.27 2.10
CA ILE A 51 2.61 -5.15 1.00
C ILE A 51 3.70 -6.17 0.70
N THR A 52 4.95 -5.74 0.58
CA THR A 52 6.06 -6.62 0.20
C THR A 52 6.50 -7.56 1.32
N SER A 53 6.22 -7.22 2.59
CA SER A 53 6.46 -8.11 3.74
C SER A 53 5.29 -9.07 4.03
N PHE A 54 4.15 -8.94 3.34
CA PHE A 54 3.02 -9.83 3.54
C PHE A 54 3.21 -11.15 2.77
N SER A 55 3.06 -12.27 3.48
CA SER A 55 3.08 -13.60 2.88
C SER A 55 1.66 -14.05 2.56
N ALA A 56 1.43 -14.53 1.34
CA ALA A 56 0.13 -14.93 0.83
C ALA A 56 0.24 -16.25 0.05
N LEU A 57 -0.81 -17.06 0.10
CA LEU A 57 -0.94 -18.28 -0.72
C LEU A 57 -1.82 -18.03 -1.94
N THR A 58 -2.94 -17.34 -1.73
CA THR A 58 -3.94 -17.09 -2.79
C THR A 58 -3.81 -15.72 -3.44
N LEU A 59 -3.41 -14.70 -2.66
CA LEU A 59 -3.26 -13.34 -3.15
C LEU A 59 -1.95 -13.17 -3.93
N GLN A 60 -2.07 -13.16 -5.26
CA GLN A 60 -0.91 -13.13 -6.17
C GLN A 60 -0.53 -11.72 -6.64
N LYS A 61 -1.49 -10.79 -6.69
CA LYS A 61 -1.28 -9.46 -7.27
C LYS A 61 -1.85 -8.35 -6.40
N VAL A 62 -1.03 -7.33 -6.14
CA VAL A 62 -1.45 -6.09 -5.51
C VAL A 62 -1.25 -4.95 -6.49
N TYR A 63 -2.32 -4.21 -6.78
CA TYR A 63 -2.30 -3.03 -7.64
C TYR A 63 -2.30 -1.75 -6.80
N LEU A 64 -1.40 -0.83 -7.12
CA LEU A 64 -1.41 0.53 -6.56
C LEU A 64 -1.98 1.47 -7.63
N VAL A 65 -3.20 1.97 -7.41
CA VAL A 65 -3.95 2.80 -8.36
C VAL A 65 -3.84 4.26 -7.93
N LEU A 66 -2.96 5.00 -8.62
CA LEU A 66 -2.50 6.31 -8.16
C LEU A 66 -3.04 7.41 -9.08
N TYR A 67 -3.72 8.39 -8.48
CA TYR A 67 -4.52 9.37 -9.22
C TYR A 67 -3.69 10.37 -10.05
N ASN A 68 -2.54 10.80 -9.54
CA ASN A 68 -1.72 11.82 -10.20
C ASN A 68 -0.25 11.42 -10.31
N LYS A 69 0.47 12.14 -11.17
CA LYS A 69 1.89 11.88 -11.48
C LYS A 69 2.81 12.02 -10.27
N GLN A 70 2.55 12.97 -9.37
CA GLN A 70 3.41 13.20 -8.20
C GLN A 70 3.34 12.03 -7.22
N ILE A 71 2.13 11.53 -6.93
CA ILE A 71 1.91 10.34 -6.11
C ILE A 71 2.52 9.11 -6.82
N TYR A 72 2.29 8.97 -8.12
CA TYR A 72 2.88 7.89 -8.91
C TYR A 72 4.41 7.82 -8.76
N ILE A 73 5.10 8.95 -8.93
CA ILE A 73 6.56 9.03 -8.79
C ILE A 73 7.00 8.64 -7.37
N ALA A 74 6.32 9.12 -6.33
CA ALA A 74 6.68 8.79 -4.96
C ALA A 74 6.61 7.27 -4.68
N PHE A 75 5.54 6.60 -5.13
CA PHE A 75 5.41 5.15 -5.00
C PHE A 75 6.39 4.39 -5.89
N GLN A 76 6.64 4.89 -7.10
CA GLN A 76 7.60 4.27 -8.02
C GLN A 76 9.02 4.30 -7.44
N GLU A 77 9.46 5.42 -6.89
CA GLU A 77 10.77 5.55 -6.23
C GLU A 77 10.92 4.58 -5.06
N GLU A 78 9.92 4.50 -4.17
CA GLU A 78 9.96 3.58 -3.04
C GLU A 78 9.93 2.10 -3.48
N LEU A 79 9.21 1.76 -4.55
CA LEU A 79 9.17 0.40 -5.09
C LEU A 79 10.53 -0.01 -5.66
N TYR A 80 11.22 0.90 -6.36
CA TYR A 80 12.55 0.62 -6.91
C TYR A 80 13.60 0.47 -5.82
N LYS A 81 13.53 1.24 -4.73
CA LYS A 81 14.43 1.06 -3.58
C LYS A 81 14.33 -0.32 -2.95
N LYS A 82 13.13 -0.94 -2.95
CA LYS A 82 12.90 -2.25 -2.34
C LYS A 82 13.32 -3.44 -3.23
N LYS A 83 13.45 -3.21 -4.54
CA LYS A 83 13.87 -4.24 -5.51
C LYS A 83 15.39 -4.40 -5.60
N ASN A 84 16.15 -3.41 -5.15
CA ASN A 84 17.61 -3.44 -5.06
C ASN A 84 18.04 -3.78 -3.64
#